data_AF-A0A536KS81-F1
#
_entry.id   AF-A0A536KS81-F1
#
_cell.length_a   1.000
_cell.length_b   1.000
_cell.length_c   1.000
_cell.angle_alpha   90.00
_cell.angle_beta   90.00
_cell.angle_gamma   90.00
#
_symmetry.space_group_name_H-M   'P 1'
#
loop_
_entity.id
_entity.type
_entity.pdbx_description
1 polymer ?
#
loop_
_entity_poly.entity_id
_entity_poly.type
_entity_poly.pdbx_seq_one_letter_code
_entity_poly.pdbx_strand_id
1 'polypeptide(L)'
;MIASFRAENLKTRKRWANWILIGILLAWILLLTYLTLFLVVTLSPKSIQGPVPASVLKRRLFPENFVPTVLSAAGTIGAAIMLIFGALSTASEFGWLTVQTILIQKPTRV
;
A
#
# COMPACT_ATOMS: atom_id res chain seq x y z
N MET A 1 -4.90 -28.66 9.45
CA MET A 1 -4.24 -27.34 9.59
C MET A 1 -3.57 -26.87 8.30
N ILE A 2 -2.60 -27.61 7.71
CA ILE A 2 -1.95 -27.19 6.44
C ILE A 2 -2.94 -27.02 5.26
N ALA A 3 -3.93 -27.91 5.15
CA ALA A 3 -4.94 -27.84 4.09
C ALA A 3 -5.86 -26.61 4.24
N SER A 4 -6.24 -26.27 5.47
CA SER A 4 -7.02 -25.08 5.80
C SER A 4 -6.24 -23.79 5.45
N PHE A 5 -4.95 -23.74 5.79
CA PHE A 5 -4.07 -22.62 5.42
C PHE A 5 -3.93 -22.45 3.90
N ARG A 6 -3.82 -23.56 3.15
CA ARG A 6 -3.78 -23.51 1.67
C ARG A 6 -5.10 -23.01 1.08
N ALA A 7 -6.24 -23.44 1.64
CA ALA A 7 -7.55 -23.00 1.20
C ALA A 7 -7.76 -21.50 1.47
N GLU A 8 -7.33 -21.03 2.64
CA GLU A 8 -7.40 -19.61 3.02
C GLU A 8 -6.51 -18.75 2.12
N ASN A 9 -5.27 -19.17 1.86
CA ASN A 9 -4.38 -18.46 0.94
C ASN A 9 -4.94 -18.41 -0.50
N LEU A 10 -5.59 -19.48 -0.97
CA LEU A 10 -6.26 -19.51 -2.27
C LEU A 10 -7.44 -18.53 -2.33
N LYS A 11 -8.24 -18.45 -1.24
CA LYS A 11 -9.35 -17.50 -1.11
C LYS A 11 -8.83 -16.07 -1.17
N THR A 12 -7.83 -15.74 -0.36
CA THR A 12 -7.20 -14.41 -0.30
C THR A 12 -6.65 -14.00 -1.67
N ARG A 13 -6.01 -14.92 -2.40
CA ARG A 13 -5.46 -14.66 -3.73
C ARG A 13 -6.54 -14.51 -4.82
N LYS A 14 -7.65 -15.23 -4.75
CA LYS A 14 -8.74 -15.14 -5.75
C LYS A 14 -9.72 -14.00 -5.49
N ARG A 15 -9.74 -13.43 -4.28
CA ARG A 15 -10.65 -12.35 -3.93
C ARG A 15 -10.16 -11.04 -4.55
N TRP A 16 -10.80 -10.61 -5.63
CA TRP A 16 -10.49 -9.35 -6.32
C TRP A 16 -10.46 -8.12 -5.39
N ALA A 17 -11.25 -8.11 -4.32
CA ALA A 17 -11.21 -7.05 -3.31
C ALA A 17 -9.81 -6.83 -2.72
N ASN A 18 -9.03 -7.89 -2.47
CA ASN A 18 -7.66 -7.75 -1.98
C ASN A 18 -6.75 -7.11 -3.02
N TRP A 19 -6.90 -7.48 -4.29
CA TRP A 19 -6.15 -6.86 -5.38
C TRP A 19 -6.50 -5.39 -5.59
N ILE A 20 -7.78 -5.04 -5.46
CA ILE A 20 -8.24 -3.65 -5.50
C ILE A 20 -7.61 -2.86 -4.36
N LEU A 21 -7.62 -3.39 -3.13
CA LEU A 21 -6.98 -2.74 -1.98
C LEU A 21 -5.47 -2.57 -2.16
N ILE A 22 -4.77 -3.58 -2.71
CA ILE A 22 -3.34 -3.47 -3.05
C ILE A 22 -3.13 -2.41 -4.14
N GLY A 23 -3.97 -2.36 -5.16
CA GLY A 23 -3.91 -1.36 -6.22
C GLY A 23 -4.12 0.06 -5.69
N ILE A 24 -5.10 0.25 -4.80
CA ILE A 24 -5.34 1.53 -4.11
C ILE A 24 -4.12 1.91 -3.26
N LEU A 25 -3.52 0.96 -2.55
CA LEU A 25 -2.33 1.18 -1.73
C LEU A 25 -1.14 1.64 -2.59
N LEU A 26 -0.88 0.97 -3.71
CA LEU A 26 0.17 1.37 -4.64
C LEU A 26 -0.11 2.74 -5.25
N ALA A 27 -1.35 3.01 -5.67
CA ALA A 27 -1.75 4.31 -6.19
C ALA A 27 -1.53 5.42 -5.15
N TRP A 28 -1.92 5.21 -3.89
CA TRP A 28 -1.70 6.16 -2.81
C TRP A 28 -0.23 6.47 -2.58
N ILE A 29 0.63 5.44 -2.54
CA ILE A 29 2.08 5.64 -2.41
C ILE A 29 2.60 6.51 -3.55
N LEU A 30 2.22 6.21 -4.80
CA LEU A 30 2.69 6.98 -5.96
C LEU A 30 2.17 8.42 -5.97
N LEU A 31 0.90 8.62 -5.65
CA LEU A 31 0.28 9.95 -5.64
C LEU A 31 0.91 10.83 -4.56
N LEU A 32 1.03 10.33 -3.33
CA LEU A 32 1.55 11.12 -2.21
C LEU A 32 3.05 11.37 -2.31
N THR A 33 3.82 10.38 -2.77
CA THR A 33 5.29 10.47 -2.72
C THR A 33 5.86 11.06 -3.99
N TYR A 34 5.39 10.63 -5.16
CA TYR A 34 5.99 11.05 -6.43
C TYR A 34 5.21 12.18 -7.08
N LEU A 35 3.90 12.01 -7.28
CA LEU A 35 3.09 13.02 -7.98
C LEU A 35 3.03 14.33 -7.20
N THR A 36 2.82 14.27 -5.88
CA THR A 36 2.73 15.47 -5.05
C THR A 36 4.06 16.23 -5.04
N LEU A 37 5.19 15.55 -4.87
CA LEU A 37 6.51 16.18 -4.93
C LEU A 37 6.80 16.79 -6.31
N PHE A 38 6.44 16.07 -7.38
CA PHE A 38 6.58 16.55 -8.75
C PHE A 38 5.76 17.82 -9.01
N LEU A 39 4.49 17.85 -8.57
CA LEU A 39 3.62 19.01 -8.69
C LEU A 39 4.14 20.19 -7.87
N VAL A 40 4.57 19.97 -6.63
CA VAL A 40 5.16 21.02 -5.79
C VAL A 40 6.37 21.63 -6.49
N VAL A 41 7.32 20.83 -6.98
CA VAL A 41 8.53 21.34 -7.63
C VAL A 41 8.25 22.02 -8.98
N THR A 42 7.19 21.61 -9.69
CA THR A 42 6.84 22.15 -11.01
C THR A 42 6.00 23.43 -10.92
N LEU A 43 5.05 23.49 -10.00
CA LEU A 43 4.13 24.62 -9.83
C LEU A 43 4.57 25.64 -8.76
N SER A 44 5.66 25.38 -8.02
CA SER A 44 6.13 26.29 -6.97
C SER A 44 6.35 27.73 -7.49
N PRO A 45 5.66 28.74 -6.94
CA PRO A 45 5.91 30.14 -7.26
C PRO A 45 7.34 30.55 -6.89
N LYS A 46 7.94 31.49 -7.64
CA LYS A 46 9.29 32.04 -7.35
C LYS A 46 9.42 32.67 -5.96
N SER A 47 8.32 32.91 -5.24
CA SER A 47 8.30 33.41 -3.86
C SER A 47 8.61 32.34 -2.81
N ILE A 48 8.43 31.05 -3.12
CA ILE A 48 8.78 29.94 -2.24
C ILE A 48 10.18 29.46 -2.64
N GLN A 49 11.20 30.22 -2.25
CA GLN A 49 12.59 29.82 -2.40
C GLN A 49 13.06 29.15 -1.12
N GLY A 50 13.14 27.82 -1.14
CA GLY A 50 13.86 27.07 -0.12
C GLY A 50 15.39 27.21 -0.31
N PRO A 51 16.19 26.74 0.66
CA PRO A 51 17.65 26.78 0.58
C PRO A 51 18.26 25.95 -0.56
N VAL A 52 17.46 25.09 -1.21
CA VAL A 52 17.89 24.24 -2.33
C VAL A 52 17.29 24.76 -3.65
N PRO A 53 18.10 24.96 -4.70
CA PRO A 53 17.60 25.41 -6.00
C PRO A 53 16.61 24.41 -6.60
N ALA A 54 15.50 24.92 -7.17
CA ALA A 54 14.48 24.08 -7.81
C ALA A 54 15.02 23.18 -8.93
N SER A 55 16.10 23.58 -9.61
CA SER A 55 16.79 22.77 -10.63
C SER A 55 17.40 21.48 -10.05
N VAL A 56 17.93 21.54 -8.83
CA VAL A 56 18.51 20.38 -8.13
C VAL A 56 17.41 19.42 -7.66
N LEU A 57 16.28 19.96 -7.17
CA LEU A 57 15.11 19.16 -6.81
C LEU A 57 14.49 18.47 -8.05
N LYS A 58 14.35 19.18 -9.17
CA LYS A 58 13.91 18.59 -10.44
C LYS A 58 14.83 17.46 -10.88
N ARG A 59 16.16 17.62 -10.69
CA ARG A 59 17.13 16.57 -11.03
C ARG A 59 16.97 15.31 -10.18
N ARG A 60 16.60 15.45 -8.90
CA ARG A 60 16.32 14.30 -8.02
C ARG A 60 14.99 13.60 -8.33
N LEU A 61 14.04 14.29 -8.95
CA LEU A 61 12.74 13.76 -9.34
C LEU A 61 12.71 13.16 -10.76
N PHE A 62 13.85 13.11 -11.46
CA PHE A 62 13.91 12.42 -12.76
C PHE A 62 13.54 10.93 -12.61
N PRO A 63 12.98 10.31 -13.66
CA PRO A 63 12.52 8.93 -13.63
C PRO A 63 13.65 7.93 -13.33
N GLU A 64 14.91 8.32 -13.55
CA GLU A 64 16.11 7.58 -13.15
C GLU A 64 16.15 7.31 -11.63
N ASN A 65 15.62 8.23 -10.82
CA ASN A 65 15.58 8.14 -9.36
C ASN A 65 14.23 7.65 -8.83
N PHE A 66 13.30 7.26 -9.70
CA PHE A 66 11.94 6.86 -9.30
C PHE A 66 11.94 5.72 -8.28
N VAL A 67 12.66 4.63 -8.58
CA VAL A 67 12.74 3.45 -7.69
C VAL A 67 13.30 3.80 -6.31
N PRO A 68 14.50 4.42 -6.18
CA PRO A 68 15.03 4.76 -4.87
C PRO A 68 14.16 5.77 -4.12
N THR A 69 13.54 6.74 -4.80
CA THR A 69 12.63 7.72 -4.17
C THR A 69 11.37 7.07 -3.63
N VAL A 70 10.71 6.23 -4.42
CA VAL A 70 9.47 5.52 -4.00
C VAL A 70 9.79 4.53 -2.88
N LEU A 71 10.89 3.79 -2.97
CA LEU A 71 11.27 2.81 -1.96
C LEU A 71 11.64 3.47 -0.62
N SER A 72 12.36 4.60 -0.67
CA SER A 72 12.64 5.40 0.53
C SER A 72 11.37 5.92 1.19
N ALA A 73 10.38 6.35 0.40
CA ALA A 73 9.12 6.87 0.92
C ALA A 73 8.18 5.75 1.41
N ALA A 74 8.26 4.56 0.81
CA ALA A 74 7.59 3.36 1.29
C ALA A 74 8.11 2.94 2.68
N GLY A 75 9.40 3.18 2.99
CA GLY A 75 9.95 2.93 4.32
C GLY A 75 9.37 3.83 5.41
N THR A 76 9.05 5.10 5.10
CA THR A 76 8.58 6.07 6.10
C THR A 76 7.07 6.06 6.26
N ILE A 77 6.31 6.17 5.16
CA ILE A 77 4.85 6.26 5.18
C ILE A 77 4.21 4.91 4.83
N GLY A 78 4.88 4.10 4.02
CA GLY A 78 4.35 2.79 3.60
C GLY A 78 4.09 1.84 4.77
N ALA A 79 4.86 1.92 5.86
CA ALA A 79 4.58 1.11 7.06
C ALA A 79 3.21 1.40 7.68
N ALA A 80 2.85 2.68 7.83
CA ALA A 80 1.54 3.08 8.36
C ALA A 80 0.39 2.64 7.43
N ILE A 81 0.60 2.78 6.11
CA ILE A 81 -0.39 2.36 5.10
C ILE A 81 -0.55 0.83 5.11
N MET A 82 0.54 0.07 5.24
CA MET A 82 0.50 -1.39 5.33
C MET A 82 -0.21 -1.88 6.59
N LEU A 83 -0.08 -1.15 7.71
CA LEU A 83 -0.86 -1.43 8.92
C LEU A 83 -2.36 -1.23 8.68
N ILE A 84 -2.75 -0.12 8.05
CA ILE A 84 -4.16 0.14 7.69
C ILE A 84 -4.70 -0.95 6.75
N PHE A 85 -3.91 -1.33 5.75
CA PHE A 85 -4.27 -2.42 4.83
C PHE A 85 -4.46 -3.75 5.57
N GLY A 86 -3.53 -4.10 6.46
CA GLY A 86 -3.64 -5.30 7.30
C GLY A 86 -4.89 -5.28 8.17
N ALA A 87 -5.19 -4.13 8.78
CA ALA A 87 -6.39 -3.95 9.58
C ALA A 87 -7.68 -4.11 8.75
N LEU A 88 -7.75 -3.49 7.57
CA LEU A 88 -8.91 -3.58 6.67
C LEU A 88 -9.11 -5.00 6.13
N SER A 89 -8.02 -5.67 5.73
CA SER A 89 -8.07 -7.05 5.25
C SER A 89 -8.55 -8.00 6.35
N THR A 90 -8.07 -7.82 7.59
CA THR A 90 -8.47 -8.64 8.73
C THR A 90 -9.91 -8.35 9.14
N ALA A 91 -10.31 -7.07 9.20
CA ALA A 91 -11.68 -6.64 9.52
C ALA A 91 -12.70 -7.22 8.53
N SER A 92 -12.34 -7.37 7.26
CA SER A 92 -13.19 -8.04 6.27
C SER A 92 -13.56 -9.46 6.69
N GLU A 93 -12.60 -10.26 7.17
CA GLU A 93 -12.88 -11.65 7.57
C GLU A 93 -13.78 -11.75 8.81
N PHE A 94 -13.71 -10.76 9.72
CA PHE A 94 -14.67 -10.62 10.83
C PHE A 94 -16.06 -10.23 10.34
N GLY A 95 -16.16 -9.30 9.39
CA GLY A 95 -17.45 -8.85 8.82
C GLY A 95 -18.21 -9.96 8.08
N TRP A 96 -17.50 -10.91 7.48
CA TRP A 96 -18.09 -12.09 6.82
C TRP A 96 -18.26 -13.30 7.76
N LEU A 97 -18.06 -13.13 9.07
CA LEU A 97 -18.12 -14.19 10.09
C LEU A 97 -17.21 -15.40 9.79
N THR A 98 -16.21 -15.23 8.92
CA THR A 98 -15.33 -16.32 8.49
C THR A 98 -14.47 -16.78 9.66
N VAL A 99 -13.99 -15.84 10.48
CA VAL A 99 -13.24 -16.14 11.71
C VAL A 99 -14.09 -16.95 12.70
N GLN A 100 -15.36 -16.59 12.88
CA GLN A 100 -16.27 -17.33 13.77
C GLN A 100 -16.53 -18.75 13.25
N THR A 101 -16.78 -18.91 11.95
CA THR A 101 -17.02 -20.23 11.37
C THR A 101 -15.82 -21.15 11.51
N ILE A 102 -14.60 -20.65 11.32
CA ILE A 102 -13.36 -21.43 11.52
C ILE A 102 -13.19 -21.86 12.99
N LEU A 103 -13.52 -20.99 13.96
CA LEU A 103 -13.36 -21.28 15.39
C LEU A 103 -14.44 -22.23 15.93
N ILE A 104 -15.63 -22.24 15.33
CA ILE A 104 -16.78 -23.04 15.80
C ILE A 104 -16.88 -24.37 15.05
N GLN A 105 -16.44 -24.43 13.78
CA GLN A 105 -16.42 -25.69 13.03
C GLN A 105 -15.39 -26.66 13.63
N LYS A 106 -15.89 -27.79 14.14
CA LYS A 106 -15.06 -28.93 14.54
C LYS A 106 -14.36 -29.52 13.30
N PRO A 107 -13.19 -30.16 13.44
CA PRO A 107 -12.54 -30.85 12.34
C PRO A 107 -13.48 -31.92 11.75
N THR A 108 -14.08 -31.62 10.60
CA THR A 108 -14.88 -32.58 9.84
C THR A 108 -13.94 -33.50 9.08
N ARG A 109 -14.16 -34.81 9.24
CA ARG A 109 -13.34 -35.86 8.63
C ARG A 109 -13.48 -35.82 7.12
N VAL A 110 -12.34 -35.82 6.43
CA VAL A 110 -12.19 -36.46 5.12
C VAL A 110 -11.40 -37.73 5.38
#